data_AF-A0A7V2IAS2-F1
#
_entry.id   AF-A0A7V2IAS2-F1
#
_cell.length_a   1.000
_cell.length_b   1.000
_cell.length_c   1.000
_cell.angle_alpha   90.00
_cell.angle_beta   90.00
_cell.angle_gamma   90.00
#
_symmetry.space_group_name_H-M   'P 1'
#
loop_
_entity.id
_entity.type
_entity.pdbx_description
1 polymer ?
#
loop_
_entity_poly.entity_id
_entity_poly.type
_entity_poly.pdbx_seq_one_letter_code
_entity_poly.pdbx_strand_id
1 'polypeptide(L)'
;MRAPAAAARAVVRAAAAGWAQVLFCASPRAGLLLLAGSLCLAPRAAATGALACLGATAWARALAYPEPEWRRGLYGYAAALTGVFWGALFAPGPGTWLALGVATLGAPPLTRLAHRLLTPRELPALALPVLALVWAAWPLLPAAPAAAPPGLGAQALGWGLALAGLAAESRGLALAAAGGAAVGGVVAWALASPWPTGALANSVATAAALGGVFVPASTAGAALAAVGAAVAAALWDALARATPVPPLVAPFTLVTLATLRLLRAPAVRRALPRAPAPLPLLAVGRPEDARAAWEGRRRLAALVGRARRVAALTGAGVSTAAGIPDVRGPRGLWARTAGITLAEFVRSPAARTRYWREEERFFRRIARAAPTVTHRALAELHRRGRLVAVVTQNVDGLHQAAGLPAHAVVELHGSIHEARCLDCGARVARPILSPRIAAGARALYCPACQGLLAGGGVMLGEPVSAERLDAALRAILAADLLLVLGTSLRVAPAADLVRCAGEAGIPVAIVNAAPTPYDAEAAVVIRADVGAVLLDLLTRPEAAPDAPVAR
;
A
#
# COMPACT_ATOMS: atom_id res chain seq x y z
N MET A 1 -26.65 7.32 30.28
CA MET A 1 -26.92 8.30 29.19
C MET A 1 -25.75 8.62 28.25
N ARG A 2 -24.47 8.30 28.53
CA ARG A 2 -23.32 8.67 27.65
C ARG A 2 -23.09 7.74 26.43
N ALA A 3 -23.54 6.49 26.49
CA ALA A 3 -23.36 5.50 25.42
C ALA A 3 -24.08 5.79 24.09
N PRO A 4 -25.38 6.22 24.07
CA PRO A 4 -26.07 6.52 22.81
C PRO A 4 -25.45 7.70 22.06
N ALA A 5 -25.02 8.75 22.77
CA ALA A 5 -24.36 9.91 22.17
C ALA A 5 -22.96 9.59 21.60
N ALA A 6 -22.23 8.64 22.20
CA ALA A 6 -20.97 8.15 21.63
C ALA A 6 -21.19 7.34 20.35
N ALA A 7 -22.23 6.52 20.32
CA ALA A 7 -22.58 5.71 19.15
C ALA A 7 -23.05 6.56 17.96
N ALA A 8 -23.90 7.56 18.20
CA ALA A 8 -24.33 8.50 17.15
C ALA A 8 -23.15 9.27 16.54
N ARG A 9 -22.24 9.77 17.38
CA ARG A 9 -21.01 10.44 16.92
C ARG A 9 -20.10 9.52 16.10
N ALA A 10 -20.03 8.23 16.43
CA ALA A 10 -19.28 7.25 15.66
C ALA A 10 -19.87 7.05 14.27
N VAL A 11 -21.20 6.96 14.15
CA VAL A 11 -21.90 6.83 12.86
C VAL A 11 -21.70 8.07 11.99
N VAL A 12 -21.82 9.29 12.56
CA VAL A 12 -21.60 10.53 11.80
C VAL A 12 -20.16 10.63 11.30
N ARG A 13 -19.16 10.33 12.15
CA ARG A 13 -17.75 10.31 11.73
C ARG A 13 -17.49 9.28 10.64
N ALA A 14 -18.10 8.11 10.75
CA ALA A 14 -18.01 7.04 9.77
C ALA A 14 -18.66 7.41 8.44
N ALA A 15 -19.82 8.06 8.46
CA ALA A 15 -20.48 8.58 7.27
C ALA A 15 -19.63 9.67 6.59
N ALA A 16 -19.02 10.57 7.35
CA ALA A 16 -18.07 11.54 6.82
C ALA A 16 -16.86 10.84 6.16
N ALA A 17 -16.28 9.82 6.80
CA ALA A 17 -15.23 9.01 6.17
C ALA A 17 -15.73 8.30 4.89
N GLY A 18 -16.97 7.79 4.90
CA GLY A 18 -17.58 7.16 3.74
C GLY A 18 -17.80 8.14 2.57
N TRP A 19 -18.17 9.38 2.87
CA TRP A 19 -18.22 10.45 1.87
C TRP A 19 -16.84 10.77 1.29
N ALA A 20 -15.80 10.77 2.13
CA ALA A 20 -14.43 11.01 1.69
C ALA A 20 -13.98 10.00 0.61
N GLN A 21 -14.46 8.75 0.71
CA GLN A 21 -14.13 7.68 -0.24
C GLN A 21 -14.67 7.93 -1.65
N VAL A 22 -15.66 8.82 -1.83
CA VAL A 22 -16.16 9.23 -3.16
C VAL A 22 -15.02 9.75 -4.05
N LEU A 23 -14.03 10.39 -3.44
CA LEU A 23 -12.82 10.87 -4.11
C LEU A 23 -11.55 10.21 -3.55
N PHE A 24 -11.67 8.95 -3.11
CA PHE A 24 -10.56 8.12 -2.63
C PHE A 24 -9.81 8.66 -1.40
N CYS A 25 -10.43 9.56 -0.64
CA CYS A 25 -9.93 9.99 0.67
C CYS A 25 -10.47 9.07 1.78
N ALA A 26 -9.80 9.04 2.93
CA ALA A 26 -10.22 8.21 4.06
C ALA A 26 -10.58 9.03 5.32
N SER A 27 -10.07 10.25 5.44
CA SER A 27 -10.30 11.05 6.66
C SER A 27 -11.71 11.68 6.71
N PRO A 28 -12.37 11.68 7.89
CA PRO A 28 -13.64 12.39 8.07
C PRO A 28 -13.56 13.89 7.75
N ARG A 29 -12.39 14.51 7.97
CA ARG A 29 -12.16 15.93 7.66
C ARG A 29 -12.23 16.18 6.15
N ALA A 30 -11.54 15.36 5.36
CA ALA A 30 -11.65 15.42 3.90
C ALA A 30 -13.11 15.22 3.48
N GLY A 31 -13.80 14.22 4.04
CA GLY A 31 -15.21 13.98 3.76
C GLY A 31 -16.15 15.16 4.00
N LEU A 32 -15.98 15.87 5.13
CA LEU A 32 -16.77 17.06 5.43
C LEU A 32 -16.51 18.22 4.45
N LEU A 33 -15.24 18.45 4.09
CA LEU A 33 -14.87 19.47 3.11
C LEU A 33 -15.41 19.14 1.72
N LEU A 34 -15.29 17.87 1.32
CA LEU A 34 -15.83 17.37 0.05
C LEU A 34 -17.36 17.50 0.02
N LEU A 35 -18.06 17.17 1.11
CA LEU A 35 -19.51 17.32 1.20
C LEU A 35 -19.93 18.78 1.12
N ALA A 36 -19.25 19.67 1.85
CA ALA A 36 -19.51 21.11 1.77
C ALA A 36 -19.30 21.64 0.35
N GLY A 37 -18.22 21.22 -0.31
CA GLY A 37 -17.97 21.55 -1.71
C GLY A 37 -19.07 21.05 -2.64
N SER A 38 -19.48 19.79 -2.50
CA SER A 38 -20.57 19.20 -3.27
C SER A 38 -21.91 19.90 -3.04
N LEU A 39 -22.19 20.38 -1.82
CA LEU A 39 -23.39 21.15 -1.51
C LEU A 39 -23.43 22.50 -2.22
N CYS A 40 -22.28 23.17 -2.40
CA CYS A 40 -22.19 24.40 -3.18
C CYS A 40 -22.42 24.16 -4.68
N LEU A 41 -21.96 23.01 -5.20
CA LEU A 41 -22.01 22.70 -6.62
C LEU A 41 -23.34 22.08 -7.06
N ALA A 42 -23.89 21.17 -6.24
CA ALA A 42 -25.09 20.41 -6.54
C ALA A 42 -25.85 20.08 -5.24
N PRO A 43 -26.57 21.06 -4.64
CA PRO A 43 -27.16 20.93 -3.31
C PRO A 43 -28.03 19.69 -3.14
N ARG A 44 -28.92 19.44 -4.12
CA ARG A 44 -29.87 18.31 -4.10
C ARG A 44 -29.17 16.95 -4.17
N ALA A 45 -28.21 16.80 -5.09
CA ALA A 45 -27.43 15.58 -5.24
C ALA A 45 -26.55 15.32 -4.00
N ALA A 46 -25.91 16.37 -3.48
CA ALA A 46 -25.08 16.25 -2.29
C ALA A 46 -25.91 15.89 -1.04
N ALA A 47 -27.08 16.50 -0.85
CA ALA A 47 -27.96 16.21 0.28
C ALA A 47 -28.50 14.78 0.24
N THR A 48 -29.01 14.33 -0.90
CA THR A 48 -29.49 12.95 -1.10
C THR A 48 -28.36 11.92 -0.91
N GLY A 49 -27.17 12.20 -1.44
CA GLY A 49 -25.97 11.43 -1.19
C GLY A 49 -25.62 11.34 0.31
N ALA A 50 -25.60 12.47 1.02
CA ALA A 50 -25.22 12.50 2.43
C ALA A 50 -26.22 11.72 3.30
N LEU A 51 -27.51 11.84 3.00
CA LEU A 51 -28.57 11.07 3.65
C LEU A 51 -28.41 9.57 3.41
N ALA A 52 -28.17 9.17 2.16
CA ALA A 52 -27.94 7.77 1.81
C ALA A 52 -26.66 7.21 2.48
N CYS A 53 -25.58 7.99 2.51
CA CYS A 53 -24.32 7.60 3.17
C CYS A 53 -24.52 7.37 4.68
N LEU A 54 -25.21 8.31 5.34
CA LEU A 54 -25.52 8.22 6.76
C LEU A 54 -26.45 7.02 7.04
N GLY A 55 -27.50 6.86 6.24
CA GLY A 55 -28.47 5.77 6.35
C GLY A 55 -27.81 4.40 6.20
N ALA A 56 -27.00 4.20 5.15
CA ALA A 56 -26.29 2.93 4.94
C ALA A 56 -25.26 2.65 6.03
N THR A 57 -24.58 3.67 6.55
CA THR A 57 -23.64 3.52 7.67
C THR A 57 -24.36 3.10 8.96
N ALA A 58 -25.50 3.75 9.27
CA ALA A 58 -26.33 3.39 10.41
C ALA A 58 -26.92 1.97 10.25
N TRP A 59 -27.34 1.62 9.03
CA TRP A 59 -27.88 0.31 8.71
C TRP A 59 -26.85 -0.82 8.81
N ALA A 60 -25.63 -0.61 8.30
CA ALA A 60 -24.54 -1.57 8.46
C ALA A 60 -24.25 -1.85 9.94
N ARG A 61 -24.28 -0.81 10.78
CA ARG A 61 -24.17 -0.96 12.24
C ARG A 61 -25.36 -1.74 12.81
N ALA A 62 -26.59 -1.45 12.39
CA ALA A 62 -27.79 -2.14 12.87
C ALA A 62 -27.78 -3.64 12.52
N LEU A 63 -27.24 -4.00 11.35
CA LEU A 63 -27.03 -5.37 10.90
C LEU A 63 -25.77 -6.04 11.51
N ALA A 64 -25.15 -5.43 12.52
CA ALA A 64 -23.96 -5.95 13.20
C ALA A 64 -22.78 -6.27 12.25
N TYR A 65 -22.63 -5.50 11.18
CA TYR A 65 -21.41 -5.58 10.35
C TYR A 65 -20.17 -5.22 11.18
N PRO A 66 -18.98 -5.75 10.84
CA PRO A 66 -17.78 -5.54 11.64
C PRO A 66 -17.51 -4.07 11.92
N GLU A 67 -17.41 -3.73 13.21
CA GLU A 67 -17.26 -2.34 13.66
C GLU A 67 -16.13 -1.55 12.99
N PRO A 68 -14.92 -2.12 12.80
CA PRO A 68 -13.82 -1.42 12.14
C PRO A 68 -14.12 -1.04 10.68
N GLU A 69 -14.91 -1.84 9.97
CA GLU A 69 -15.21 -1.67 8.56
C GLU A 69 -16.21 -0.54 8.34
N TRP A 70 -17.34 -0.55 9.08
CA TRP A 70 -18.30 0.55 8.97
C TRP A 70 -17.75 1.84 9.56
N ARG A 71 -16.93 1.80 10.62
CA ARG A 71 -16.27 3.00 11.17
C ARG A 71 -15.32 3.70 10.19
N ARG A 72 -14.75 2.95 9.23
CA ARG A 72 -13.92 3.50 8.15
C ARG A 72 -14.73 4.07 6.99
N GLY A 73 -16.06 3.95 7.03
CA GLY A 73 -16.96 4.45 5.98
C GLY A 73 -17.18 3.48 4.81
N LEU A 74 -16.69 2.24 4.90
CA LEU A 74 -16.72 1.26 3.80
C LEU A 74 -18.12 1.03 3.22
N TYR A 75 -19.13 1.01 4.10
CA TYR A 75 -20.52 0.73 3.72
C TYR A 75 -21.32 1.99 3.36
N GLY A 76 -20.77 3.18 3.63
CA GLY A 76 -21.39 4.45 3.30
C GLY A 76 -21.09 4.94 1.89
N TYR A 77 -19.93 4.56 1.32
CA TYR A 77 -19.46 5.04 0.01
C TYR A 77 -20.42 4.73 -1.15
N ALA A 78 -20.84 3.47 -1.31
CA ALA A 78 -21.72 3.09 -2.42
C ALA A 78 -23.07 3.81 -2.32
N ALA A 79 -23.62 3.90 -1.11
CA ALA A 79 -24.86 4.64 -0.87
C ALA A 79 -24.70 6.14 -1.11
N ALA A 80 -23.55 6.74 -0.75
CA ALA A 80 -23.25 8.14 -1.06
C ALA A 80 -23.33 8.41 -2.56
N LEU A 81 -22.64 7.60 -3.37
CA LEU A 81 -22.69 7.70 -4.82
C LEU A 81 -24.10 7.46 -5.37
N THR A 82 -24.80 6.42 -4.89
CA THR A 82 -26.19 6.15 -5.28
C THR A 82 -27.07 7.35 -5.03
N GLY A 83 -27.00 7.96 -3.84
CA GLY A 83 -27.78 9.14 -3.51
C GLY A 83 -27.41 10.35 -4.38
N VAL A 84 -26.12 10.59 -4.65
CA VAL A 84 -25.67 11.65 -5.56
C VAL A 84 -26.31 11.50 -6.94
N PHE A 85 -26.25 10.31 -7.54
CA PHE A 85 -26.91 10.07 -8.83
C PHE A 85 -28.42 10.20 -8.72
N TRP A 86 -29.03 9.67 -7.66
CA TRP A 86 -30.48 9.76 -7.47
C TRP A 86 -30.98 11.20 -7.43
N GLY A 87 -30.34 12.03 -6.61
CA GLY A 87 -30.68 13.45 -6.48
C GLY A 87 -30.25 14.30 -7.65
N ALA A 88 -29.42 13.79 -8.57
CA ALA A 88 -29.16 14.45 -9.85
C ALA A 88 -30.24 14.10 -10.89
N LEU A 89 -30.66 12.84 -10.94
CA LEU A 89 -31.36 12.26 -12.08
C LEU A 89 -32.87 12.17 -11.94
N PHE A 90 -33.40 12.02 -10.73
CA PHE A 90 -34.83 11.78 -10.53
C PHE A 90 -35.50 12.97 -9.84
N ALA A 91 -36.73 13.29 -10.26
CA ALA A 91 -37.52 14.34 -9.61
C ALA A 91 -37.88 13.92 -8.17
N PRO A 92 -37.90 14.86 -7.21
CA PRO A 92 -38.29 14.53 -5.85
C PRO A 92 -39.77 14.13 -5.79
N GLY A 93 -40.07 13.02 -5.12
CA GLY A 93 -41.42 12.51 -4.96
C GLY A 93 -41.46 11.26 -4.06
N PRO A 94 -42.64 10.84 -3.57
CA PRO A 94 -42.75 9.73 -2.63
C PRO A 94 -42.11 8.43 -3.18
N GLY A 95 -42.37 8.12 -4.45
CA GLY A 95 -41.79 6.94 -5.11
C GLY A 95 -40.27 7.01 -5.25
N THR A 96 -39.71 8.20 -5.53
CA THR A 96 -38.26 8.35 -5.69
C THR A 96 -37.53 8.27 -4.35
N TRP A 97 -38.13 8.80 -3.27
CA TRP A 97 -37.60 8.64 -1.91
C TRP A 97 -37.68 7.20 -1.40
N LEU A 98 -38.79 6.50 -1.66
CA LEU A 98 -38.93 5.10 -1.31
C LEU A 98 -37.87 4.24 -2.01
N ALA A 99 -37.70 4.44 -3.32
CA ALA A 99 -36.70 3.72 -4.11
C ALA A 99 -35.27 4.01 -3.64
N LEU A 100 -34.95 5.28 -3.31
CA LEU A 100 -33.65 5.65 -2.73
C LEU A 100 -33.43 4.99 -1.37
N GLY A 101 -34.47 4.91 -0.53
CA GLY A 101 -34.42 4.21 0.75
C GLY A 101 -34.08 2.72 0.58
N VAL A 102 -34.78 2.03 -0.33
CA VAL A 102 -34.50 0.63 -0.66
C VAL A 102 -33.07 0.46 -1.19
N ALA A 103 -32.63 1.33 -2.10
CA ALA A 103 -31.27 1.30 -2.65
C ALA A 103 -30.21 1.55 -1.56
N THR A 104 -30.48 2.45 -0.61
CA THR A 104 -29.61 2.75 0.53
C THR A 104 -29.44 1.55 1.45
N LEU A 105 -30.55 0.86 1.78
CA LEU A 105 -30.54 -0.33 2.64
C LEU A 105 -29.90 -1.54 1.93
N GLY A 106 -30.05 -1.63 0.61
CA GLY A 106 -29.43 -2.66 -0.24
C GLY A 106 -27.95 -2.42 -0.54
N ALA A 107 -27.44 -1.19 -0.37
CA ALA A 107 -26.07 -0.85 -0.72
C ALA A 107 -25.00 -1.65 0.07
N PRO A 108 -25.07 -1.83 1.41
CA PRO A 108 -24.09 -2.64 2.14
C PRO A 108 -23.98 -4.11 1.68
N PRO A 109 -25.08 -4.90 1.57
CA PRO A 109 -24.98 -6.28 1.10
C PRO A 109 -24.55 -6.39 -0.36
N LEU A 110 -25.00 -5.49 -1.25
CA LEU A 110 -24.57 -5.47 -2.65
C LEU A 110 -23.09 -5.11 -2.80
N THR A 111 -22.60 -4.15 -2.02
CA THR A 111 -21.17 -3.80 -1.97
C THR A 111 -20.35 -5.02 -1.56
N ARG A 112 -20.78 -5.75 -0.52
CA ARG A 112 -20.10 -6.96 -0.06
C ARG A 112 -20.15 -8.09 -1.09
N LEU A 113 -21.28 -8.28 -1.78
CA LEU A 113 -21.44 -9.28 -2.84
C LEU A 113 -20.53 -8.97 -4.04
N ALA A 114 -20.58 -7.74 -4.55
CA ALA A 114 -19.71 -7.30 -5.65
C ALA A 114 -18.24 -7.49 -5.29
N HIS A 115 -17.87 -7.16 -4.05
CA HIS A 115 -16.53 -7.35 -3.55
C HIS A 115 -16.08 -8.82 -3.56
N ARG A 116 -16.94 -9.74 -3.10
CA ARG A 116 -16.67 -11.18 -3.11
C ARG A 116 -16.51 -11.74 -4.52
N LEU A 117 -17.31 -11.27 -5.47
CA LEU A 117 -17.30 -11.76 -6.85
C LEU A 117 -16.12 -11.21 -7.67
N LEU A 118 -15.72 -9.96 -7.45
CA LEU A 118 -14.77 -9.24 -8.31
C LEU A 118 -13.32 -9.32 -7.81
N THR A 119 -13.12 -9.36 -6.49
CA THR A 119 -11.77 -9.39 -5.91
C THR A 119 -10.92 -10.61 -6.29
N PRO A 120 -11.46 -11.85 -6.33
CA PRO A 120 -10.68 -13.01 -6.78
C PRO A 120 -10.20 -12.91 -8.24
N ARG A 121 -10.84 -12.03 -9.03
CA ARG A 121 -10.49 -11.75 -10.42
C ARG A 121 -9.60 -10.51 -10.57
N GLU A 122 -9.14 -9.96 -9.44
CA GLU A 122 -8.41 -8.68 -9.35
C GLU A 122 -9.14 -7.50 -10.00
N LEU A 123 -10.48 -7.57 -10.07
CA LEU A 123 -11.30 -6.49 -10.58
C LEU A 123 -11.76 -5.61 -9.41
N PRO A 124 -11.59 -4.28 -9.50
CA PRO A 124 -12.07 -3.39 -8.46
C PRO A 124 -13.60 -3.37 -8.47
N ALA A 125 -14.22 -3.47 -7.29
CA ALA A 125 -15.68 -3.48 -7.19
C ALA A 125 -16.34 -2.15 -7.62
N LEU A 126 -15.60 -1.03 -7.53
CA LEU A 126 -15.95 0.33 -7.97
C LEU A 126 -17.43 0.69 -7.69
N ALA A 127 -18.02 1.49 -8.56
CA ALA A 127 -19.42 1.93 -8.51
C ALA A 127 -20.37 0.93 -9.20
N LEU A 128 -19.99 -0.34 -9.42
CA LEU A 128 -20.84 -1.31 -10.11
C LEU A 128 -22.19 -1.55 -9.40
N PRO A 129 -22.25 -1.69 -8.05
CA PRO A 129 -23.52 -1.77 -7.34
C PRO A 129 -24.38 -0.52 -7.53
N VAL A 130 -23.74 0.65 -7.56
CA VAL A 130 -24.40 1.95 -7.76
C VAL A 130 -25.04 2.01 -9.14
N LEU A 131 -24.28 1.63 -10.17
CA LEU A 131 -24.72 1.57 -11.55
C LEU A 131 -25.96 0.69 -11.71
N ALA A 132 -25.94 -0.52 -11.16
CA ALA A 132 -27.05 -1.45 -11.26
C ALA A 132 -28.34 -0.89 -10.62
N LEU A 133 -28.23 -0.30 -9.43
CA LEU A 133 -29.37 0.27 -8.71
C LEU A 133 -30.01 1.44 -9.47
N VAL A 134 -29.20 2.38 -9.97
CA VAL A 134 -29.71 3.55 -10.69
C VAL A 134 -30.28 3.16 -12.06
N TRP A 135 -29.64 2.21 -12.78
CA TRP A 135 -30.17 1.71 -14.06
C TRP A 135 -31.53 1.03 -13.91
N ALA A 136 -31.69 0.21 -12.87
CA ALA A 136 -32.96 -0.46 -12.61
C ALA A 136 -34.09 0.54 -12.31
N ALA A 137 -33.78 1.68 -11.71
CA ALA A 137 -34.74 2.72 -11.38
C ALA A 137 -35.04 3.69 -12.55
N TRP A 138 -34.14 3.78 -13.53
CA TRP A 138 -34.26 4.73 -14.64
C TRP A 138 -35.61 4.71 -15.38
N PRO A 139 -36.15 3.55 -15.81
CA PRO A 139 -37.44 3.54 -16.52
C PRO A 139 -38.65 3.71 -15.61
N LEU A 140 -38.47 3.66 -14.28
CA LEU A 140 -39.58 3.58 -13.31
C LEU A 140 -39.87 4.92 -12.63
N LEU A 141 -38.94 5.87 -12.69
CA LEU A 141 -38.99 7.10 -11.91
C LEU A 141 -38.95 8.34 -12.82
N PRO A 142 -39.68 9.41 -12.47
CA PRO A 142 -39.67 10.64 -13.25
C PRO A 142 -38.29 11.29 -13.24
N ALA A 143 -37.81 11.70 -14.42
CA ALA A 143 -36.55 12.41 -14.56
C ALA A 143 -36.62 13.80 -13.89
N ALA A 144 -35.52 14.22 -13.30
CA ALA A 144 -35.40 15.57 -12.78
C ALA A 144 -35.31 16.60 -13.92
N PRO A 145 -35.87 17.81 -13.73
CA PRO A 145 -35.61 18.90 -14.65
C PRO A 145 -34.12 19.26 -14.64
N ALA A 146 -33.61 19.73 -15.79
CA ALA A 146 -32.25 20.22 -15.89
C ALA A 146 -32.04 21.38 -14.90
N ALA A 147 -31.07 21.23 -14.00
CA ALA A 147 -30.71 22.28 -13.06
C ALA A 147 -29.86 23.33 -13.76
N ALA A 148 -30.15 24.61 -13.50
CA ALA A 148 -29.27 25.68 -13.91
C ALA A 148 -27.89 25.50 -13.25
N PRO A 149 -26.79 25.84 -13.96
CA PRO A 149 -25.47 25.80 -13.38
C PRO A 149 -25.37 26.74 -12.16
N PRO A 150 -24.70 26.35 -11.06
CA PRO A 150 -24.47 27.25 -9.94
C PRO A 150 -23.73 28.51 -10.38
N GLY A 151 -23.98 29.64 -9.72
CA GLY A 151 -23.27 30.90 -10.00
C GLY A 151 -21.75 30.78 -9.77
N LEU A 152 -20.96 31.65 -10.39
CA LEU A 152 -19.49 31.61 -10.34
C LEU A 152 -18.92 31.57 -8.92
N GLY A 153 -19.51 32.33 -7.98
CA GLY A 153 -19.08 32.31 -6.57
C GLY A 153 -19.28 30.95 -5.90
N ALA A 154 -20.42 30.31 -6.14
CA ALA A 154 -20.71 28.97 -5.61
C ALA A 154 -19.80 27.90 -6.25
N GLN A 155 -19.48 28.06 -7.54
CA GLN A 155 -18.49 27.21 -8.21
C GLN A 155 -17.10 27.36 -7.59
N ALA A 156 -16.60 28.60 -7.45
CA ALA A 156 -15.29 28.87 -6.88
C ALA A 156 -15.15 28.33 -5.44
N LEU A 157 -16.16 28.58 -4.60
CA LEU A 157 -16.20 28.07 -3.23
C LEU A 157 -16.28 26.53 -3.21
N GLY A 158 -17.19 25.95 -3.98
CA GLY A 158 -17.40 24.51 -4.02
C GLY A 158 -16.14 23.75 -4.45
N TRP A 159 -15.47 24.24 -5.47
CA TRP A 159 -14.20 23.68 -5.96
C TRP A 159 -13.04 23.90 -5.00
N GLY A 160 -12.93 25.08 -4.40
CA GLY A 160 -11.92 25.36 -3.38
C GLY A 160 -12.03 24.41 -2.19
N LEU A 161 -13.25 24.16 -1.71
CA LEU A 161 -13.52 23.20 -0.64
C LEU A 161 -13.20 21.76 -1.04
N ALA A 162 -13.57 21.36 -2.27
CA ALA A 162 -13.26 20.03 -2.77
C ALA A 162 -11.74 19.80 -2.85
N LEU A 163 -11.00 20.74 -3.43
CA LEU A 163 -9.53 20.69 -3.53
C LEU A 163 -8.86 20.74 -2.15
N ALA A 164 -9.38 21.53 -1.21
CA ALA A 164 -8.91 21.55 0.17
C ALA A 164 -9.13 20.20 0.87
N GLY A 165 -10.28 19.56 0.63
CA GLY A 165 -10.59 18.21 1.13
C GLY A 165 -9.60 17.17 0.61
N LEU A 166 -9.29 17.20 -0.69
CA LEU A 166 -8.27 16.34 -1.29
C LEU A 166 -6.87 16.65 -0.73
N ALA A 167 -6.52 17.93 -0.59
CA ALA A 167 -5.20 18.38 -0.13
C ALA A 167 -4.97 18.05 1.35
N ALA A 168 -6.03 17.94 2.15
CA ALA A 168 -5.97 17.48 3.54
C ALA A 168 -5.46 16.03 3.65
N GLU A 169 -5.63 15.23 2.59
CA GLU A 169 -5.14 13.85 2.52
C GLU A 169 -3.85 13.77 1.70
N SER A 170 -3.80 14.41 0.52
CA SER A 170 -2.68 14.38 -0.40
C SER A 170 -2.64 15.60 -1.31
N ARG A 171 -1.55 16.36 -1.24
CA ARG A 171 -1.28 17.48 -2.17
C ARG A 171 -1.19 17.01 -3.63
N GLY A 172 -0.62 15.83 -3.85
CA GLY A 172 -0.55 15.25 -5.20
C GLY A 172 -1.91 14.92 -5.77
N LEU A 173 -2.82 14.39 -4.94
CA LEU A 173 -4.21 14.11 -5.30
C LEU A 173 -4.96 15.40 -5.68
N ALA A 174 -4.79 16.46 -4.88
CA ALA A 174 -5.38 17.76 -5.15
C ALA A 174 -4.87 18.40 -6.45
N LEU A 175 -3.56 18.35 -6.70
CA LEU A 175 -2.96 18.87 -7.94
C LEU A 175 -3.41 18.08 -9.17
N ALA A 176 -3.46 16.74 -9.07
CA ALA A 176 -3.95 15.90 -10.15
C ALA A 176 -5.43 16.17 -10.46
N ALA A 177 -6.26 16.27 -9.42
CA ALA A 177 -7.65 16.65 -9.52
C ALA A 177 -7.83 18.00 -10.24
N ALA A 178 -7.10 19.03 -9.81
CA ALA A 178 -7.16 20.37 -10.43
C ALA A 178 -6.72 20.33 -11.91
N GLY A 179 -5.60 19.66 -12.22
CA GLY A 179 -5.08 19.55 -13.58
C GLY A 179 -6.03 18.81 -14.51
N GLY A 180 -6.60 17.69 -14.07
CA GLY A 180 -7.56 16.96 -14.90
C GLY A 180 -8.92 17.65 -15.00
N ALA A 181 -9.34 18.44 -14.01
CA ALA A 181 -10.49 19.35 -14.15
C ALA A 181 -10.26 20.35 -15.29
N ALA A 182 -9.08 20.99 -15.32
CA ALA A 182 -8.72 21.95 -16.36
C ALA A 182 -8.74 21.31 -17.75
N VAL A 183 -8.12 20.14 -17.90
CA VAL A 183 -8.11 19.40 -19.18
C VAL A 183 -9.51 18.98 -19.61
N GLY A 184 -10.32 18.43 -18.69
CA GLY A 184 -11.70 18.05 -18.97
C GLY A 184 -12.56 19.23 -19.40
N GLY A 185 -12.37 20.40 -18.77
CA GLY A 185 -13.03 21.65 -19.17
C GLY A 185 -12.67 22.09 -20.59
N VAL A 186 -11.38 22.06 -20.94
CA VAL A 186 -10.91 22.39 -22.31
C VAL A 186 -11.51 21.43 -23.35
N VAL A 187 -11.52 20.13 -23.06
CA VAL A 187 -12.09 19.11 -23.97
C VAL A 187 -13.58 19.31 -24.13
N ALA A 188 -14.32 19.53 -23.04
CA ALA A 188 -15.77 19.76 -23.10
C ALA A 188 -16.12 21.04 -23.89
N TRP A 189 -15.32 22.11 -23.73
CA TRP A 189 -15.44 23.33 -24.52
C TRP A 189 -15.18 23.07 -26.00
N ALA A 190 -14.09 22.36 -26.34
CA ALA A 190 -13.74 22.03 -27.72
C ALA A 190 -14.78 21.15 -28.41
N LEU A 191 -15.48 20.27 -27.66
CA LEU A 191 -16.55 19.41 -28.16
C LEU A 191 -17.93 20.10 -28.19
N ALA A 192 -18.02 21.37 -27.80
CA ALA A 192 -19.29 22.08 -27.61
C ALA A 192 -20.31 21.27 -26.78
N SER A 193 -19.82 20.62 -25.71
CA SER A 193 -20.65 19.70 -24.93
C SER A 193 -21.85 20.44 -24.30
N PRO A 194 -23.07 19.89 -24.42
CA PRO A 194 -24.28 20.50 -23.86
C PRO A 194 -24.37 20.41 -22.33
N TRP A 195 -23.31 19.94 -21.64
CA TRP A 195 -23.27 19.74 -20.18
C TRP A 195 -22.15 20.58 -19.52
N PRO A 196 -22.28 21.93 -19.44
CA PRO A 196 -21.17 22.82 -19.07
C PRO A 196 -20.71 22.68 -17.61
N THR A 197 -21.59 22.26 -16.70
CA THR A 197 -21.28 22.14 -15.27
C THR A 197 -21.00 20.72 -14.79
N GLY A 198 -21.40 19.70 -15.56
CA GLY A 198 -21.14 18.29 -15.27
C GLY A 198 -19.72 17.84 -15.63
N ALA A 199 -19.10 18.53 -16.60
CA ALA A 199 -17.76 18.21 -17.07
C ALA A 199 -16.71 18.36 -15.96
N LEU A 200 -16.68 19.48 -15.21
CA LEU A 200 -15.73 19.67 -14.12
C LEU A 200 -16.00 18.76 -12.92
N ALA A 201 -17.27 18.57 -12.54
CA ALA A 201 -17.73 17.68 -11.45
C ALA A 201 -17.21 16.24 -11.59
N ASN A 202 -17.35 15.68 -12.79
CA ASN A 202 -16.93 14.31 -13.09
C ASN A 202 -15.45 14.21 -13.52
N SER A 203 -14.85 15.28 -14.07
CA SER A 203 -13.42 15.33 -14.42
C SER A 203 -12.54 15.29 -13.18
N VAL A 204 -12.94 15.92 -12.07
CA VAL A 204 -12.20 15.86 -10.80
C VAL A 204 -12.21 14.46 -10.20
N ALA A 205 -13.35 13.76 -10.20
CA ALA A 205 -13.39 12.36 -9.74
C ALA A 205 -12.53 11.44 -10.62
N THR A 206 -12.50 11.68 -11.92
CA THR A 206 -11.71 10.92 -12.90
C THR A 206 -10.21 11.20 -12.78
N ALA A 207 -9.84 12.47 -12.60
CA ALA A 207 -8.46 12.90 -12.41
C ALA A 207 -7.90 12.53 -11.03
N ALA A 208 -8.76 12.53 -10.00
CA ALA A 208 -8.45 12.02 -8.67
C ALA A 208 -8.33 10.48 -8.68
N ALA A 209 -9.21 9.77 -9.40
CA ALA A 209 -9.12 8.32 -9.59
C ALA A 209 -7.83 7.95 -10.33
N LEU A 210 -7.48 8.65 -11.42
CA LEU A 210 -6.33 8.29 -12.25
C LEU A 210 -5.00 8.80 -11.67
N GLY A 211 -4.94 10.06 -11.25
CA GLY A 211 -3.73 10.70 -10.74
C GLY A 211 -3.49 10.49 -9.25
N GLY A 212 -4.52 10.19 -8.47
CA GLY A 212 -4.40 9.78 -7.08
C GLY A 212 -4.11 8.30 -6.94
N VAL A 213 -4.97 7.45 -7.52
CA VAL A 213 -4.93 6.02 -7.25
C VAL A 213 -3.78 5.33 -8.00
N PHE A 214 -3.33 5.83 -9.15
CA PHE A 214 -2.47 5.03 -10.03
C PHE A 214 -1.19 5.69 -10.50
N VAL A 215 -0.86 6.90 -10.04
CA VAL A 215 0.40 7.54 -10.43
C VAL A 215 1.07 8.28 -9.26
N PRO A 216 2.32 7.94 -8.87
CA PRO A 216 3.13 8.75 -8.00
C PRO A 216 3.39 10.08 -8.68
N ALA A 217 3.47 11.14 -7.88
CA ALA A 217 3.77 12.51 -8.33
C ALA A 217 5.01 12.52 -9.24
N SER A 218 4.76 12.42 -10.55
CA SER A 218 5.75 12.35 -11.61
C SER A 218 5.11 12.92 -12.86
N THR A 219 5.90 13.62 -13.67
CA THR A 219 5.44 14.23 -14.93
C THR A 219 4.77 13.21 -15.85
N ALA A 220 5.34 11.99 -15.93
CA ALA A 220 4.87 10.93 -16.80
C ALA A 220 3.43 10.49 -16.53
N GLY A 221 2.99 10.42 -15.26
CA GLY A 221 1.60 10.05 -15.02
C GLY A 221 0.68 11.15 -14.52
N ALA A 222 1.20 12.36 -14.29
CA ALA A 222 0.37 13.54 -14.48
C ALA A 222 -0.15 13.60 -15.94
N ALA A 223 0.72 13.33 -16.93
CA ALA A 223 0.33 13.24 -18.33
C ALA A 223 -0.65 12.08 -18.60
N LEU A 224 -0.40 10.90 -18.05
CA LEU A 224 -1.31 9.75 -18.19
C LEU A 224 -2.69 10.02 -17.58
N ALA A 225 -2.76 10.66 -16.40
CA ALA A 225 -4.01 11.04 -15.77
C ALA A 225 -4.78 12.07 -16.61
N ALA A 226 -4.08 13.05 -17.19
CA ALA A 226 -4.67 14.03 -18.10
C ALA A 226 -5.26 13.36 -19.36
N VAL A 227 -4.52 12.45 -20.00
CA VAL A 227 -5.01 11.71 -21.18
C VAL A 227 -6.22 10.86 -20.83
N GLY A 228 -6.18 10.12 -19.71
CA GLY A 228 -7.31 9.30 -19.29
C GLY A 228 -8.56 10.13 -18.96
N ALA A 229 -8.38 11.30 -18.33
CA ALA A 229 -9.48 12.23 -18.08
C ALA A 229 -10.10 12.74 -19.39
N ALA A 230 -9.27 13.13 -20.38
CA ALA A 230 -9.73 13.57 -21.69
C ALA A 230 -10.52 12.48 -22.43
N VAL A 231 -10.01 11.25 -22.47
CA VAL A 231 -10.68 10.10 -23.11
C VAL A 231 -12.02 9.81 -22.45
N ALA A 232 -12.06 9.82 -21.11
CA ALA A 232 -13.30 9.54 -20.39
C ALA A 232 -14.36 10.62 -20.60
N ALA A 233 -13.95 11.90 -20.64
CA ALA A 233 -14.84 13.01 -20.97
C ALA A 233 -15.42 12.89 -22.38
N ALA A 234 -14.58 12.58 -23.38
CA ALA A 234 -15.02 12.38 -24.76
C ALA A 234 -15.99 11.20 -24.92
N LEU A 235 -15.68 10.05 -24.29
CA LEU A 235 -16.55 8.87 -24.31
C LEU A 235 -17.89 9.14 -23.64
N TRP A 236 -17.88 9.85 -22.51
CA TRP A 236 -19.10 10.25 -21.82
C TRP A 236 -19.99 11.12 -22.69
N ASP A 237 -19.41 12.17 -23.29
CA ASP A 237 -20.12 13.12 -24.14
C ASP A 237 -20.71 12.44 -25.39
N ALA A 238 -19.96 11.52 -26.01
CA ALA A 238 -20.46 10.69 -27.10
C ALA A 238 -21.63 9.79 -26.68
N LEU A 239 -21.52 9.10 -25.55
CA LEU A 239 -22.57 8.21 -25.04
C LEU A 239 -23.82 8.97 -24.60
N ALA A 240 -23.66 10.13 -23.97
CA ALA A 240 -24.76 10.99 -23.57
C ALA A 240 -25.55 11.53 -24.78
N ARG A 241 -24.89 11.72 -25.93
CA ARG A 241 -25.57 12.07 -27.19
C ARG A 241 -26.22 10.87 -27.88
N ALA A 242 -25.61 9.69 -27.78
CA ALA A 242 -26.05 8.49 -28.47
C ALA A 242 -27.19 7.74 -27.76
N THR A 243 -27.40 7.98 -26.45
CA THR A 243 -28.34 7.20 -25.64
C THR A 243 -29.26 8.10 -24.83
N PRO A 244 -30.56 7.75 -24.71
CA PRO A 244 -31.51 8.48 -23.86
C PRO A 244 -31.28 8.21 -22.36
N VAL A 245 -30.42 7.23 -22.04
CA VAL A 245 -30.03 6.89 -20.66
C VAL A 245 -28.71 7.59 -20.35
N PRO A 246 -28.61 8.41 -19.30
CA PRO A 246 -27.37 9.07 -18.96
C PRO A 246 -26.31 7.99 -18.68
N PRO A 247 -25.15 8.04 -19.35
CA PRO A 247 -24.05 7.16 -18.98
C PRO A 247 -23.71 7.55 -17.55
N LEU A 248 -23.98 6.72 -16.54
CA LEU A 248 -23.88 7.19 -15.14
C LEU A 248 -22.44 7.23 -14.62
N VAL A 249 -21.69 6.15 -14.91
CA VAL A 249 -20.27 6.00 -14.51
C VAL A 249 -19.50 5.01 -15.39
N ALA A 250 -20.15 4.42 -16.40
CA ALA A 250 -19.57 3.35 -17.24
C ALA A 250 -18.32 3.80 -18.02
N PRO A 251 -18.30 4.98 -18.69
CA PRO A 251 -17.11 5.44 -19.42
C PRO A 251 -15.89 5.58 -18.51
N PHE A 252 -16.11 6.13 -17.31
CA PHE A 252 -15.06 6.33 -16.30
C PHE A 252 -14.53 5.02 -15.74
N THR A 253 -15.44 4.07 -15.46
CA THR A 253 -15.08 2.72 -14.99
C THR A 253 -14.26 1.98 -16.04
N LEU A 254 -14.66 2.05 -17.32
CA LEU A 254 -13.96 1.41 -18.42
C LEU A 254 -12.57 2.01 -18.66
N VAL A 255 -12.46 3.34 -18.65
CA VAL A 255 -11.14 4.02 -18.78
C VAL A 255 -10.22 3.69 -17.61
N THR A 256 -10.76 3.60 -16.40
CA THR A 256 -10.01 3.18 -15.21
C THR A 256 -9.47 1.76 -15.37
N LEU A 257 -10.32 0.81 -15.80
CA LEU A 257 -9.93 -0.58 -16.05
C LEU A 257 -8.92 -0.70 -17.20
N ALA A 258 -9.10 0.06 -18.27
CA ALA A 258 -8.17 0.10 -19.39
C ALA A 258 -6.80 0.64 -18.98
N THR A 259 -6.78 1.73 -18.19
CA THR A 259 -5.54 2.32 -17.64
C THR A 259 -4.83 1.33 -16.72
N LEU A 260 -5.57 0.62 -15.85
CA LEU A 260 -5.04 -0.44 -15.00
C LEU A 260 -4.38 -1.57 -15.81
N ARG A 261 -5.03 -2.03 -16.87
CA ARG A 261 -4.46 -3.06 -17.75
C ARG A 261 -3.22 -2.55 -18.48
N LEU A 262 -3.24 -1.32 -18.97
CA LEU A 262 -2.11 -0.69 -19.65
C LEU A 262 -0.90 -0.53 -18.71
N LEU A 263 -1.11 -0.04 -17.49
CA LEU A 263 -0.07 0.11 -16.47
C LEU A 263 0.53 -1.23 -16.03
N ARG A 264 -0.23 -2.32 -16.11
CA ARG A 264 0.25 -3.68 -15.86
C ARG A 264 1.01 -4.28 -17.05
N ALA A 265 0.88 -3.72 -18.25
CA ALA A 265 1.49 -4.25 -19.46
C ALA A 265 3.04 -4.23 -19.37
N PRO A 266 3.73 -5.33 -19.74
CA PRO A 266 5.19 -5.43 -19.58
C PRO A 266 5.99 -4.34 -20.30
N ALA A 267 5.52 -3.88 -21.47
CA ALA A 267 6.17 -2.82 -22.24
C ALA A 267 6.10 -1.47 -21.52
N VAL A 268 4.93 -1.10 -21.00
CA VAL A 268 4.72 0.15 -20.26
C VAL A 268 5.48 0.14 -18.93
N ARG A 269 5.47 -1.00 -18.23
CA ARG A 269 6.25 -1.17 -16.97
C ARG A 269 7.76 -1.07 -17.16
N ARG A 270 8.28 -1.37 -18.36
CA ARG A 270 9.70 -1.20 -18.69
C ARG A 270 10.07 0.26 -18.97
N ALA A 271 9.14 1.03 -19.52
CA ALA A 271 9.34 2.44 -19.87
C ALA A 271 9.22 3.42 -18.68
N LEU A 272 8.56 3.01 -17.58
CA LEU A 272 8.36 3.85 -16.39
C LEU A 272 9.39 3.52 -15.28
N PRO A 273 10.43 4.34 -15.05
CA PRO A 273 11.54 4.05 -14.14
C PRO A 273 11.18 4.08 -12.65
N ARG A 274 10.06 4.72 -12.28
CA ARG A 274 9.44 4.65 -10.97
C ARG A 274 8.04 4.11 -11.18
N ALA A 275 7.86 2.82 -10.91
CA ALA A 275 6.56 2.18 -11.10
C ALA A 275 5.52 2.92 -10.28
N PRO A 276 4.36 3.23 -10.86
CA PRO A 276 3.30 3.74 -10.05
C PRO A 276 2.93 2.79 -8.93
N ALA A 277 3.13 3.23 -7.68
CA ALA A 277 2.52 2.57 -6.55
C ALA A 277 1.04 2.94 -6.61
N PRO A 278 0.12 1.99 -6.83
CA PRO A 278 -1.27 2.33 -6.69
C PRO A 278 -1.47 2.84 -5.25
N LEU A 279 -1.95 4.07 -5.05
CA LEU A 279 -2.59 4.41 -3.78
C LEU A 279 -3.71 3.37 -3.63
N PRO A 280 -3.86 2.77 -2.45
CA PRO A 280 -4.51 1.48 -2.37
C PRO A 280 -6.02 1.66 -2.59
N LEU A 281 -6.49 1.45 -3.82
CA LEU A 281 -7.77 0.76 -4.03
C LEU A 281 -7.72 -0.66 -3.42
N LEU A 282 -6.50 -1.17 -3.16
CA LEU A 282 -6.20 -2.27 -2.23
C LEU A 282 -6.59 -1.99 -0.77
N ALA A 283 -7.04 -0.78 -0.40
CA ALA A 283 -7.73 -0.56 0.88
C ALA A 283 -9.09 -1.28 0.89
N VAL A 284 -9.56 -1.69 -0.29
CA VAL A 284 -10.59 -2.68 -0.48
C VAL A 284 -9.95 -3.92 -1.11
N GLY A 285 -9.05 -4.59 -0.38
CA GLY A 285 -8.95 -6.06 -0.46
C GLY A 285 -10.28 -6.68 0.01
N ARG A 286 -10.42 -8.01 0.04
CA ARG A 286 -11.59 -8.64 0.73
C ARG A 286 -11.82 -7.89 2.06
N PRO A 287 -13.04 -7.47 2.46
CA PRO A 287 -13.26 -6.94 3.79
C PRO A 287 -12.59 -7.82 4.83
N GLU A 288 -12.59 -9.13 4.59
CA GLU A 288 -11.83 -10.14 5.32
C GLU A 288 -10.29 -9.90 5.33
N ASP A 289 -9.66 -9.54 4.21
CA ASP A 289 -8.22 -9.22 4.10
C ASP A 289 -7.89 -7.84 4.68
N ALA A 290 -8.73 -6.83 4.48
CA ALA A 290 -8.57 -5.49 5.04
C ALA A 290 -8.77 -5.49 6.57
N ARG A 291 -9.72 -6.31 7.05
CA ARG A 291 -9.93 -6.63 8.45
C ARG A 291 -8.76 -7.44 9.01
N ALA A 292 -8.31 -8.49 8.35
CA ALA A 292 -7.15 -9.27 8.76
C ALA A 292 -5.88 -8.41 8.84
N ALA A 293 -5.67 -7.51 7.87
CA ALA A 293 -4.55 -6.56 7.88
C ALA A 293 -4.68 -5.54 9.03
N TRP A 294 -5.88 -5.04 9.33
CA TRP A 294 -6.10 -4.13 10.46
C TRP A 294 -5.97 -4.84 11.81
N GLU A 295 -6.61 -6.01 11.98
CA GLU A 295 -6.51 -6.84 13.18
C GLU A 295 -5.05 -7.25 13.41
N GLY A 296 -4.34 -7.63 12.33
CA GLY A 296 -2.92 -7.94 12.36
C GLY A 296 -2.09 -6.73 12.82
N ARG A 297 -2.29 -5.54 12.25
CA ARG A 297 -1.59 -4.31 12.69
C ARG A 297 -1.89 -3.94 14.13
N ARG A 298 -3.13 -4.13 14.60
CA ARG A 298 -3.54 -3.88 15.99
C ARG A 298 -2.90 -4.90 16.94
N ARG A 299 -2.93 -6.20 16.58
CA ARG A 299 -2.28 -7.27 17.35
C ARG A 299 -0.78 -7.07 17.42
N LEU A 300 -0.14 -6.71 16.30
CA LEU A 300 1.28 -6.34 16.27
C LEU A 300 1.56 -5.15 17.19
N ALA A 301 0.75 -4.09 17.13
CA ALA A 301 0.92 -2.93 18.01
C ALA A 301 0.77 -3.30 19.49
N ALA A 302 -0.16 -4.20 19.83
CA ALA A 302 -0.33 -4.69 21.21
C ALA A 302 0.84 -5.57 21.67
N LEU A 303 1.31 -6.49 20.82
CA LEU A 303 2.49 -7.33 21.09
C LEU A 303 3.72 -6.46 21.30
N VAL A 304 3.99 -5.56 20.35
CA VAL A 304 5.09 -4.60 20.47
C VAL A 304 4.89 -3.74 21.70
N GLY A 305 3.71 -3.21 21.99
CA GLY A 305 3.44 -2.38 23.17
C GLY A 305 3.75 -3.07 24.50
N ARG A 306 3.51 -4.38 24.60
CA ARG A 306 3.79 -5.20 25.81
C ARG A 306 5.24 -5.67 25.89
N ALA A 307 5.89 -5.88 24.75
CA ALA A 307 7.26 -6.39 24.68
C ALA A 307 8.25 -5.38 25.28
N ARG A 308 9.08 -5.83 26.22
CA ARG A 308 10.19 -5.00 26.75
C ARG A 308 11.48 -5.23 25.97
N ARG A 309 11.62 -6.41 25.36
CA ARG A 309 12.83 -6.88 24.69
C ARG A 309 12.47 -7.50 23.35
N VAL A 310 12.63 -6.73 22.28
CA VAL A 310 12.30 -7.16 20.91
C VAL A 310 13.57 -7.64 20.23
N ALA A 311 13.53 -8.82 19.60
CA ALA A 311 14.50 -9.22 18.59
C ALA A 311 13.86 -9.08 17.20
N ALA A 312 14.66 -8.76 16.18
CA ALA A 312 14.18 -8.70 14.81
C ALA A 312 14.97 -9.65 13.90
N LEU A 313 14.30 -10.53 13.16
CA LEU A 313 14.88 -11.34 12.09
C LEU A 313 14.54 -10.71 10.73
N THR A 314 15.54 -10.22 10.01
CA THR A 314 15.32 -9.52 8.72
C THR A 314 15.91 -10.26 7.53
N GLY A 315 15.26 -10.13 6.37
CA GLY A 315 15.79 -10.58 5.08
C GLY A 315 15.71 -9.50 4.00
N ALA A 316 15.98 -9.88 2.74
CA ALA A 316 16.21 -8.93 1.66
C ALA A 316 15.02 -7.99 1.38
N GLY A 317 13.80 -8.40 1.78
CA GLY A 317 12.58 -7.61 1.64
C GLY A 317 12.67 -6.23 2.31
N VAL A 318 13.41 -6.09 3.42
CA VAL A 318 13.55 -4.80 4.13
C VAL A 318 14.38 -3.77 3.38
N SER A 319 15.20 -4.22 2.42
CA SER A 319 16.11 -3.39 1.61
C SER A 319 15.57 -3.08 0.21
N THR A 320 14.41 -3.64 -0.17
CA THR A 320 13.82 -3.46 -1.51
C THR A 320 13.49 -2.00 -1.83
N ALA A 321 12.98 -1.24 -0.86
CA ALA A 321 12.71 0.19 -1.00
C ALA A 321 13.98 1.03 -1.16
N ALA A 322 15.16 0.51 -0.79
CA ALA A 322 16.46 1.15 -1.03
C ALA A 322 17.02 0.84 -2.44
N GLY A 323 16.25 0.14 -3.28
CA GLY A 323 16.67 -0.25 -4.63
C GLY A 323 17.53 -1.52 -4.68
N ILE A 324 17.72 -2.21 -3.56
CA ILE A 324 18.42 -3.50 -3.50
C ILE A 324 17.39 -4.61 -3.80
N PRO A 325 17.54 -5.38 -4.89
CA PRO A 325 16.57 -6.42 -5.22
C PRO A 325 16.56 -7.51 -4.15
N ASP A 326 15.39 -8.12 -3.92
CA ASP A 326 15.32 -9.34 -3.13
C ASP A 326 15.97 -10.53 -3.87
N VAL A 327 15.96 -11.70 -3.23
CA VAL A 327 16.58 -12.90 -3.81
C VAL A 327 15.59 -13.70 -4.67
N ARG A 328 14.35 -13.87 -4.20
CA ARG A 328 13.37 -14.83 -4.75
C ARG A 328 12.05 -14.21 -5.21
N GLY A 329 11.88 -12.91 -5.07
CA GLY A 329 10.67 -12.25 -5.54
C GLY A 329 10.61 -12.22 -7.07
N PRO A 330 9.54 -11.66 -7.65
CA PRO A 330 9.36 -11.55 -9.10
C PRO A 330 10.49 -10.79 -9.83
N ARG A 331 11.30 -10.02 -9.08
CA ARG A 331 12.48 -9.29 -9.56
C ARG A 331 13.78 -9.77 -8.90
N GLY A 332 13.74 -10.92 -8.24
CA GLY A 332 14.81 -11.39 -7.38
C GLY A 332 16.07 -11.78 -8.14
N LEU A 333 17.21 -11.74 -7.45
CA LEU A 333 18.52 -12.10 -8.02
C LEU A 333 18.51 -13.51 -8.63
N TRP A 334 17.88 -14.49 -7.99
CA TRP A 334 17.87 -15.89 -8.45
C TRP A 334 16.87 -16.17 -9.57
N ALA A 335 15.98 -15.24 -9.89
CA ALA A 335 15.16 -15.34 -11.11
C ALA A 335 15.98 -15.05 -12.39
N ARG A 336 17.19 -14.50 -12.25
CA ARG A 336 18.02 -14.04 -13.39
C ARG A 336 19.34 -14.79 -13.55
N THR A 337 19.88 -15.37 -12.48
CA THR A 337 21.18 -16.05 -12.53
C THR A 337 21.32 -17.00 -11.34
N ALA A 338 21.76 -18.23 -11.60
CA ALA A 338 22.12 -19.17 -10.53
C ALA A 338 23.36 -18.63 -9.79
N GLY A 339 23.34 -18.71 -8.46
CA GLY A 339 24.45 -18.28 -7.61
C GLY A 339 25.64 -19.23 -7.68
N ILE A 340 26.84 -18.69 -7.47
CA ILE A 340 28.11 -19.45 -7.49
C ILE A 340 28.29 -20.14 -6.13
N THR A 341 28.60 -21.44 -6.14
CA THR A 341 28.90 -22.19 -4.91
C THR A 341 30.34 -21.97 -4.46
N LEU A 342 30.63 -22.18 -3.17
CA LEU A 342 32.01 -22.11 -2.67
C LEU A 342 32.93 -23.10 -3.39
N ALA A 343 32.45 -24.33 -3.62
CA ALA A 343 33.21 -25.36 -4.33
C ALA A 343 33.52 -25.00 -5.79
N GLU A 344 32.59 -24.30 -6.47
CA GLU A 344 32.82 -23.78 -7.82
C GLU A 344 33.81 -22.61 -7.80
N PHE A 345 33.68 -21.70 -6.84
CA PHE A 345 34.59 -20.56 -6.65
C PHE A 345 36.04 -21.02 -6.42
N VAL A 346 36.25 -22.03 -5.60
CA VAL A 346 37.59 -22.58 -5.32
C VAL A 346 38.18 -23.26 -6.56
N ARG A 347 37.39 -24.08 -7.28
CA ARG A 347 37.91 -24.90 -8.39
C ARG A 347 38.07 -24.14 -9.71
N SER A 348 37.29 -23.09 -9.97
CA SER A 348 37.23 -22.45 -11.28
C SER A 348 37.70 -20.99 -11.26
N PRO A 349 38.84 -20.66 -11.93
CA PRO A 349 39.26 -19.27 -12.13
C PRO A 349 38.20 -18.41 -12.86
N ALA A 350 37.45 -19.00 -13.78
CA ALA A 350 36.36 -18.32 -14.48
C ALA A 350 35.20 -17.98 -13.53
N ALA A 351 34.86 -18.89 -12.62
CA ALA A 351 33.85 -18.64 -11.59
C ALA A 351 34.28 -17.53 -10.63
N ARG A 352 35.55 -17.48 -10.21
CA ARG A 352 36.08 -16.37 -9.38
C ARG A 352 35.97 -15.02 -10.07
N THR A 353 36.37 -14.97 -11.34
CA THR A 353 36.27 -13.74 -12.14
C THR A 353 34.82 -13.27 -12.26
N ARG A 354 33.89 -14.22 -12.52
CA ARG A 354 32.46 -13.93 -12.58
C ARG A 354 31.92 -13.44 -11.23
N TYR A 355 32.29 -14.12 -10.13
CA TYR A 355 31.89 -13.76 -8.78
C TYR A 355 32.28 -12.33 -8.44
N TRP A 356 33.56 -11.97 -8.55
CA TRP A 356 34.02 -10.62 -8.21
C TRP A 356 33.40 -9.54 -9.10
N ARG A 357 33.13 -9.85 -10.37
CA ARG A 357 32.41 -8.94 -11.27
C ARG A 357 30.96 -8.71 -10.84
N GLU A 358 30.24 -9.78 -10.48
CA GLU A 358 28.84 -9.71 -10.05
C GLU A 358 28.73 -9.05 -8.67
N GLU A 359 29.63 -9.40 -7.76
CA GLU A 359 29.70 -8.85 -6.42
C GLU A 359 30.06 -7.36 -6.45
N GLU A 360 30.98 -6.90 -7.29
CA GLU A 360 31.27 -5.46 -7.47
C GLU A 360 30.05 -4.67 -8.00
N ARG A 361 29.30 -5.25 -8.94
CA ARG A 361 28.06 -4.63 -9.43
C ARG A 361 27.03 -4.52 -8.31
N PHE A 362 26.96 -5.51 -7.42
CA PHE A 362 26.06 -5.50 -6.28
C PHE A 362 26.53 -4.52 -5.20
N PHE A 363 27.83 -4.50 -4.89
CA PHE A 363 28.45 -3.57 -3.96
C PHE A 363 28.21 -2.11 -4.36
N ARG A 364 28.40 -1.75 -5.64
CA ARG A 364 28.11 -0.38 -6.13
C ARG A 364 26.64 0.01 -5.96
N ARG A 365 25.71 -0.95 -6.02
CA ARG A 365 24.29 -0.68 -5.76
C ARG A 365 24.05 -0.44 -4.28
N ILE A 366 24.65 -1.24 -3.41
CA ILE A 366 24.58 -1.09 -1.94
C ILE A 366 25.21 0.24 -1.51
N ALA A 367 26.37 0.61 -2.05
CA ALA A 367 27.06 1.85 -1.72
C ALA A 367 26.24 3.13 -2.04
N ARG A 368 25.22 3.03 -2.89
CA ARG A 368 24.30 4.12 -3.23
C ARG A 368 22.96 4.03 -2.48
N ALA A 369 22.73 2.94 -1.78
CA ALA A 369 21.49 2.69 -1.06
C ALA A 369 21.48 3.44 0.28
N ALA A 370 20.35 4.04 0.62
CA ALA A 370 20.14 4.65 1.92
C ALA A 370 19.25 3.74 2.79
N PRO A 371 19.40 3.76 4.13
CA PRO A 371 18.53 2.98 5.02
C PRO A 371 17.05 3.27 4.78
N THR A 372 16.25 2.21 4.68
CA THR A 372 14.78 2.32 4.54
C THR A 372 14.10 2.70 5.85
N VAL A 373 12.80 3.00 5.77
CA VAL A 373 11.97 3.24 6.96
C VAL A 373 12.07 2.09 7.97
N THR A 374 12.13 0.84 7.52
CA THR A 374 12.27 -0.33 8.38
C THR A 374 13.58 -0.28 9.18
N HIS A 375 14.70 0.03 8.55
CA HIS A 375 16.00 0.10 9.22
C HIS A 375 16.01 1.20 10.29
N ARG A 376 15.52 2.39 9.93
CA ARG A 376 15.40 3.53 10.87
C ARG A 376 14.44 3.22 12.01
N ALA A 377 13.39 2.44 11.75
CA ALA A 377 12.44 2.06 12.77
C ALA A 377 13.04 1.10 13.81
N LEU A 378 13.86 0.15 13.37
CA LEU A 378 14.60 -0.73 14.27
C LEU A 378 15.66 0.06 15.05
N ALA A 379 16.39 0.97 14.39
CA ALA A 379 17.30 1.89 15.08
C ALA A 379 16.57 2.71 16.15
N GLU A 380 15.35 3.17 15.88
CA GLU A 380 14.52 3.87 16.86
C GLU A 380 14.11 3.00 18.05
N LEU A 381 13.72 1.73 17.80
CA LEU A 381 13.42 0.81 18.89
C LEU A 381 14.64 0.52 19.77
N HIS A 382 15.83 0.47 19.17
CA HIS A 382 17.08 0.35 19.91
C HIS A 382 17.37 1.60 20.75
N ARG A 383 17.21 2.80 20.17
CA ARG A 383 17.35 4.07 20.93
C ARG A 383 16.41 4.16 22.12
N ARG A 384 15.22 3.55 22.03
CA ARG A 384 14.26 3.45 23.14
C ARG A 384 14.61 2.37 24.17
N GLY A 385 15.72 1.65 24.02
CA GLY A 385 16.15 0.57 24.91
C GLY A 385 15.32 -0.71 24.78
N ARG A 386 14.57 -0.88 23.69
CA ARG A 386 13.61 -1.99 23.53
C ARG A 386 14.07 -3.05 22.55
N LEU A 387 15.03 -2.77 21.67
CA LEU A 387 15.55 -3.73 20.72
C LEU A 387 16.80 -4.41 21.29
N VAL A 388 16.73 -5.73 21.48
CA VAL A 388 17.85 -6.59 21.89
C VAL A 388 18.90 -6.63 20.79
N ALA A 389 18.51 -7.09 19.60
CA ALA A 389 19.35 -7.09 18.41
C ALA A 389 18.52 -7.30 17.14
N VAL A 390 19.12 -6.95 16.01
CA VAL A 390 18.69 -7.38 14.68
C VAL A 390 19.54 -8.56 14.24
N VAL A 391 18.91 -9.71 14.01
CA VAL A 391 19.48 -10.85 13.29
C VAL A 391 19.15 -10.66 11.81
N THR A 392 20.14 -10.45 10.95
CA THR A 392 19.91 -10.16 9.53
C THR A 392 20.54 -11.22 8.63
N GLN A 393 19.78 -11.62 7.61
CA GLN A 393 20.26 -12.44 6.49
C GLN A 393 20.91 -11.56 5.40
N ASN A 394 20.78 -10.24 5.50
CA ASN A 394 21.31 -9.31 4.51
C ASN A 394 22.79 -9.03 4.80
N VAL A 395 23.55 -8.81 3.73
CA VAL A 395 24.97 -8.50 3.76
C VAL A 395 25.26 -7.01 3.52
N ASP A 396 24.21 -6.17 3.49
CA ASP A 396 24.25 -4.81 2.94
C ASP A 396 24.77 -3.72 3.90
N GLY A 397 24.77 -3.97 5.21
CA GLY A 397 25.18 -3.01 6.23
C GLY A 397 24.19 -1.86 6.49
N LEU A 398 22.97 -1.92 5.95
CA LEU A 398 22.00 -0.82 6.07
C LEU A 398 21.42 -0.65 7.48
N HIS A 399 21.45 -1.69 8.30
CA HIS A 399 21.06 -1.60 9.72
C HIS A 399 22.04 -0.72 10.50
N GLN A 400 23.34 -0.95 10.30
CA GLN A 400 24.41 -0.15 10.89
C GLN A 400 24.36 1.28 10.35
N ALA A 401 24.18 1.46 9.04
CA ALA A 401 24.01 2.78 8.42
C ALA A 401 22.77 3.54 8.92
N ALA A 402 21.77 2.85 9.48
CA ALA A 402 20.61 3.47 10.12
C ALA A 402 20.88 3.95 11.56
N GLY A 403 22.05 3.65 12.12
CA GLY A 403 22.46 4.03 13.46
C GLY A 403 22.42 2.91 14.51
N LEU A 404 22.23 1.64 14.10
CA LEU A 404 22.38 0.51 15.03
C LEU A 404 23.88 0.25 15.31
N PRO A 405 24.29 0.10 16.58
CA PRO A 405 25.67 -0.25 16.89
C PRO A 405 25.98 -1.69 16.47
N ALA A 406 27.25 -1.98 16.17
CA ALA A 406 27.66 -3.29 15.65
C ALA A 406 27.26 -4.47 16.54
N HIS A 407 27.30 -4.31 17.87
CA HIS A 407 26.90 -5.36 18.82
C HIS A 407 25.40 -5.66 18.80
N ALA A 408 24.56 -4.75 18.27
CA ALA A 408 23.12 -4.93 18.14
C ALA A 408 22.73 -5.52 16.77
N VAL A 409 23.69 -5.89 15.92
CA VAL A 409 23.44 -6.48 14.60
C VAL A 409 24.21 -7.79 14.45
N VAL A 410 23.49 -8.90 14.28
CA VAL A 410 24.04 -10.21 13.96
C VAL A 410 23.85 -10.48 12.47
N GLU A 411 24.92 -10.34 11.69
CA GLU A 411 24.93 -10.61 10.25
C GLU A 411 25.13 -12.12 9.98
N LEU A 412 24.03 -12.89 9.94
CA LEU A 412 24.07 -14.36 9.77
C LEU A 412 24.86 -14.78 8.53
N HIS A 413 24.68 -14.06 7.44
CA HIS A 413 25.34 -14.36 6.17
C HIS A 413 26.58 -13.51 5.94
N GLY A 414 27.16 -12.90 6.98
CA GLY A 414 28.33 -12.04 6.87
C GLY A 414 28.05 -10.71 6.17
N SER A 415 29.11 -10.06 5.67
CA SER A 415 29.05 -8.68 5.19
C SER A 415 29.73 -8.54 3.84
N ILE A 416 29.15 -7.73 2.94
CA ILE A 416 29.78 -7.38 1.67
C ILE A 416 30.93 -6.38 1.84
N HIS A 417 31.03 -5.76 3.01
CA HIS A 417 32.01 -4.72 3.32
C HIS A 417 33.40 -5.28 3.66
N GLU A 418 33.60 -6.58 3.52
CA GLU A 418 34.87 -7.28 3.73
C GLU A 418 34.99 -8.50 2.81
N ALA A 419 36.19 -9.08 2.76
CA ALA A 419 36.49 -10.39 2.22
C ALA A 419 37.16 -11.25 3.30
N ARG A 420 37.07 -12.57 3.17
CA ARG A 420 37.68 -13.53 4.11
C ARG A 420 38.66 -14.44 3.38
N CYS A 421 39.82 -14.67 3.97
CA CYS A 421 40.75 -15.70 3.51
C CYS A 421 40.21 -17.09 3.81
N LEU A 422 40.22 -17.96 2.81
CA LEU A 422 39.77 -19.34 2.95
C LEU A 422 40.76 -20.23 3.73
N ASP A 423 42.02 -19.79 3.87
CA ASP A 423 43.07 -20.58 4.52
C ASP A 423 43.26 -20.16 6.00
N CYS A 424 43.47 -18.87 6.25
CA CYS A 424 43.76 -18.37 7.60
C CYS A 424 42.59 -17.63 8.27
N GLY A 425 41.45 -17.47 7.60
CA GLY A 425 40.28 -16.78 8.14
C GLY A 425 40.40 -15.26 8.25
N ALA A 426 41.56 -14.66 7.95
CA ALA A 426 41.78 -13.22 8.04
C ALA A 426 40.76 -12.43 7.20
N ARG A 427 40.24 -11.33 7.77
CA ARG A 427 39.28 -10.45 7.13
C ARG A 427 39.99 -9.24 6.53
N VAL A 428 39.62 -8.89 5.30
CA VAL A 428 40.20 -7.76 4.57
C VAL A 428 39.06 -6.81 4.21
N ALA A 429 39.16 -5.56 4.66
CA ALA A 429 38.13 -4.56 4.42
C ALA A 429 37.94 -4.28 2.91
N ARG A 430 36.70 -4.11 2.48
CA ARG A 430 36.34 -3.89 1.08
C ARG A 430 37.10 -2.73 0.42
N PRO A 431 37.30 -1.56 1.06
CA PRO A 431 38.04 -0.46 0.44
C PRO A 431 39.46 -0.82 -0.04
N ILE A 432 40.14 -1.76 0.64
CA ILE A 432 41.48 -2.24 0.27
C ILE A 432 41.44 -3.03 -1.04
N LEU A 433 40.33 -3.73 -1.30
CA LEU A 433 40.16 -4.64 -2.44
C LEU A 433 39.53 -3.95 -3.65
N SER A 434 38.70 -2.93 -3.43
CA SER A 434 37.93 -2.25 -4.48
C SER A 434 38.74 -1.82 -5.71
N PRO A 435 39.97 -1.24 -5.59
CA PRO A 435 40.75 -0.88 -6.77
C PRO A 435 41.12 -2.09 -7.65
N ARG A 436 41.50 -3.21 -7.02
CA ARG A 436 41.85 -4.45 -7.72
C ARG A 436 40.63 -5.09 -8.38
N ILE A 437 39.50 -5.11 -7.68
CA ILE A 437 38.23 -5.65 -8.21
C ILE A 437 37.75 -4.81 -9.40
N ALA A 438 37.79 -3.48 -9.29
CA ALA A 438 37.42 -2.57 -10.36
C ALA A 438 38.32 -2.69 -11.59
N ALA A 439 39.60 -3.02 -11.40
CA ALA A 439 40.55 -3.34 -12.48
C ALA A 439 40.34 -4.74 -13.11
N GLY A 440 39.36 -5.52 -12.64
CA GLY A 440 39.03 -6.83 -13.21
C GLY A 440 39.87 -7.98 -12.65
N ALA A 441 40.31 -7.90 -11.39
CA ALA A 441 41.04 -8.98 -10.72
C ALA A 441 40.30 -10.32 -10.86
N ARG A 442 41.01 -11.33 -11.39
CA ARG A 442 40.50 -12.70 -11.57
C ARG A 442 40.48 -13.50 -10.26
N ALA A 443 41.36 -13.14 -9.33
CA ALA A 443 41.46 -13.66 -7.98
C ALA A 443 42.07 -12.60 -7.07
N LEU A 444 41.81 -12.71 -5.77
CA LEU A 444 42.39 -11.86 -4.74
C LEU A 444 43.02 -12.77 -3.69
N TYR A 445 44.16 -12.35 -3.15
CA TYR A 445 44.96 -13.14 -2.22
C TYR A 445 45.15 -12.38 -0.91
N CYS A 446 45.20 -13.14 0.18
CA CYS A 446 45.35 -12.63 1.52
C CYS A 446 46.72 -11.96 1.67
N PRO A 447 46.79 -10.71 2.17
CA PRO A 447 48.06 -10.07 2.44
C PRO A 447 48.94 -10.82 3.45
N ALA A 448 48.33 -11.58 4.38
CA ALA A 448 49.04 -12.26 5.46
C ALA A 448 49.61 -13.63 5.07
N CYS A 449 48.84 -14.47 4.36
CA CYS A 449 49.25 -15.85 4.03
C CYS A 449 49.23 -16.19 2.54
N GLN A 450 48.90 -15.22 1.66
CA GLN A 450 48.70 -15.43 0.22
C GLN A 450 47.56 -16.40 -0.16
N GLY A 451 46.76 -16.85 0.81
CA GLY A 451 45.60 -17.69 0.58
C GLY A 451 44.48 -16.99 -0.19
N LEU A 452 43.62 -17.77 -0.83
CA LEU A 452 42.53 -17.24 -1.67
C LEU A 452 41.51 -16.45 -0.82
N LEU A 453 41.16 -15.23 -1.24
CA LEU A 453 40.09 -14.45 -0.65
C LEU A 453 38.76 -14.77 -1.35
N ALA A 454 37.72 -15.02 -0.56
CA ALA A 454 36.32 -14.99 -0.96
C ALA A 454 35.64 -13.75 -0.37
N GLY A 455 34.50 -13.31 -0.90
CA GLY A 455 33.75 -12.21 -0.27
C GLY A 455 33.33 -12.55 1.17
N GLY A 456 33.08 -11.54 1.98
CA GLY A 456 32.74 -11.70 3.40
C GLY A 456 31.37 -12.31 3.65
N GLY A 457 30.52 -12.37 2.60
CA GLY A 457 29.23 -13.04 2.64
C GLY A 457 29.36 -14.56 2.55
N VAL A 458 28.52 -15.30 3.28
CA VAL A 458 28.42 -16.76 3.22
C VAL A 458 27.97 -17.19 1.82
N MET A 459 28.78 -18.01 1.15
CA MET A 459 28.50 -18.49 -0.21
C MET A 459 27.52 -19.68 -0.22
N LEU A 460 26.96 -20.00 -1.39
CA LEU A 460 26.12 -21.20 -1.52
C LEU A 460 26.97 -22.46 -1.25
N GLY A 461 26.44 -23.34 -0.40
CA GLY A 461 27.14 -24.55 0.05
C GLY A 461 28.16 -24.31 1.17
N GLU A 462 28.34 -23.06 1.62
CA GLU A 462 29.14 -22.74 2.80
C GLU A 462 28.24 -22.77 4.05
N PRO A 463 28.67 -23.41 5.15
CA PRO A 463 27.92 -23.37 6.40
C PRO A 463 27.99 -21.97 7.03
N VAL A 464 26.89 -21.55 7.67
CA VAL A 464 26.93 -20.41 8.58
C VAL A 464 27.79 -20.78 9.79
N SER A 465 28.71 -19.91 10.20
CA SER A 465 29.57 -20.13 11.37
C SER A 465 28.74 -20.35 12.64
N ALA A 466 29.14 -21.33 13.47
CA ALA A 466 28.50 -21.62 14.75
C ALA A 466 28.38 -20.38 15.64
N GLU A 467 29.43 -19.56 15.72
CA GLU A 467 29.46 -18.31 16.50
C GLU A 467 28.33 -17.34 16.16
N ARG A 468 28.06 -17.14 14.86
CA ARG A 468 26.97 -16.27 14.37
C ARG A 468 25.61 -16.88 14.66
N LEU A 469 25.48 -18.20 14.51
CA LEU A 469 24.23 -18.90 14.79
C LEU A 469 23.91 -18.83 16.29
N ASP A 470 24.90 -19.07 17.15
CA ASP A 470 24.80 -18.96 18.59
C ASP A 470 24.47 -17.52 19.03
N ALA A 471 25.11 -16.52 18.42
CA ALA A 471 24.79 -15.12 18.68
C ALA A 471 23.35 -14.77 18.29
N ALA A 472 22.89 -15.27 17.14
CA ALA A 472 21.51 -15.08 16.68
C ALA A 472 20.50 -15.76 17.61
N LEU A 473 20.79 -17.00 18.03
CA LEU A 473 19.95 -17.73 18.95
C LEU A 473 19.89 -17.04 20.32
N ARG A 474 21.04 -16.62 20.87
CA ARG A 474 21.10 -15.84 22.12
C ARG A 474 20.27 -14.55 22.05
N ALA A 475 20.38 -13.80 20.94
CA ALA A 475 19.62 -12.58 20.75
C ALA A 475 18.10 -12.84 20.73
N ILE A 476 17.67 -13.92 20.07
CA ILE A 476 16.26 -14.31 19.98
C ILE A 476 15.75 -14.79 21.34
N LEU A 477 16.47 -15.67 22.02
CA LEU A 477 16.07 -16.21 23.33
C LEU A 477 16.08 -15.15 24.45
N ALA A 478 16.83 -14.06 24.29
CA ALA A 478 16.81 -12.93 25.22
C ALA A 478 15.60 -12.00 25.03
N ALA A 479 14.81 -12.18 23.96
CA ALA A 479 13.66 -11.37 23.64
C ALA A 479 12.35 -11.95 24.21
N ASP A 480 11.37 -11.07 24.42
CA ASP A 480 9.97 -11.42 24.71
C ASP A 480 9.04 -11.23 23.50
N LEU A 481 9.59 -10.83 22.35
CA LEU A 481 8.92 -10.77 21.05
C LEU A 481 9.95 -10.91 19.90
N LEU A 482 9.66 -11.79 18.94
CA LEU A 482 10.42 -11.87 17.69
C LEU A 482 9.63 -11.23 16.53
N LEU A 483 10.19 -10.17 15.94
CA LEU A 483 9.70 -9.57 14.71
C LEU A 483 10.40 -10.17 13.49
N VAL A 484 9.68 -10.86 12.63
CA VAL A 484 10.22 -11.39 11.36
C VAL A 484 9.80 -10.49 10.21
N LEU A 485 10.77 -9.86 9.54
CA LEU A 485 10.53 -8.78 8.60
C LEU A 485 11.16 -9.05 7.23
N GLY A 486 10.33 -9.10 6.20
CA GLY A 486 10.79 -9.11 4.81
C GLY A 486 11.67 -10.31 4.44
N THR A 487 11.36 -11.50 4.96
CA THR A 487 12.07 -12.74 4.64
C THR A 487 11.10 -13.85 4.26
N SER A 488 11.52 -14.72 3.33
CA SER A 488 10.72 -15.86 2.86
C SER A 488 10.76 -17.07 3.80
N LEU A 489 11.73 -17.10 4.73
CA LEU A 489 11.97 -18.21 5.67
C LEU A 489 12.07 -19.60 5.02
N ARG A 490 12.63 -19.68 3.80
CA ARG A 490 12.79 -20.96 3.08
C ARG A 490 14.15 -21.62 3.25
N VAL A 491 15.12 -20.94 3.87
CA VAL A 491 16.50 -21.42 3.94
C VAL A 491 16.96 -21.48 5.38
N ALA A 492 17.34 -22.69 5.78
CA ALA A 492 18.06 -22.95 7.01
C ALA A 492 19.50 -22.39 6.94
N PRO A 493 20.10 -22.02 8.07
CA PRO A 493 19.57 -22.11 9.44
C PRO A 493 18.70 -20.91 9.86
N ALA A 494 18.60 -19.86 9.04
CA ALA A 494 17.87 -18.65 9.40
C ALA A 494 16.36 -18.88 9.61
N ALA A 495 15.78 -19.84 8.88
CA ALA A 495 14.40 -20.28 9.07
C ALA A 495 14.18 -20.96 10.44
N ASP A 496 15.12 -21.79 10.88
CA ASP A 496 15.01 -22.57 12.13
C ASP A 496 14.99 -21.69 13.38
N LEU A 497 15.57 -20.50 13.30
CA LEU A 497 15.51 -19.51 14.39
C LEU A 497 14.07 -19.11 14.75
N VAL A 498 13.15 -19.16 13.79
CA VAL A 498 11.72 -18.89 14.05
C VAL A 498 11.10 -20.02 14.87
N ARG A 499 11.45 -21.27 14.53
CA ARG A 499 11.03 -22.46 15.28
C ARG A 499 11.56 -22.41 16.72
N CYS A 500 12.84 -22.09 16.90
CA CYS A 500 13.44 -21.97 18.24
C CYS A 500 12.73 -20.92 19.11
N ALA A 501 12.31 -19.79 18.52
CA ALA A 501 11.52 -18.80 19.25
C ALA A 501 10.15 -19.36 19.67
N GLY A 502 9.47 -20.06 18.75
CA GLY A 502 8.19 -20.71 19.04
C GLY A 502 8.28 -21.77 20.15
N GLU A 503 9.29 -22.63 20.09
CA GLU A 503 9.56 -23.66 21.11
C GLU A 503 9.88 -23.05 22.49
N ALA A 504 10.51 -21.88 22.52
CA ALA A 504 10.77 -21.13 23.75
C ALA A 504 9.56 -20.32 24.26
N GLY A 505 8.40 -20.40 23.58
CA GLY A 505 7.19 -19.67 23.94
C GLY A 505 7.26 -18.16 23.63
N ILE A 506 8.23 -17.72 22.82
CA ILE A 506 8.37 -16.32 22.42
C ILE A 506 7.39 -16.04 21.27
N PRO A 507 6.47 -15.06 21.41
CA PRO A 507 5.54 -14.74 20.33
C PRO A 507 6.29 -14.27 19.09
N VAL A 508 5.91 -14.81 17.94
CA VAL A 508 6.48 -14.45 16.63
C VAL A 508 5.47 -13.61 15.85
N ALA A 509 5.91 -12.44 15.37
CA ALA A 509 5.13 -11.58 14.48
C ALA A 509 5.81 -11.50 13.11
N ILE A 510 5.11 -11.97 12.06
CA ILE A 510 5.64 -12.00 10.70
C ILE A 510 5.03 -10.86 9.88
N VAL A 511 5.87 -10.02 9.30
CA VAL A 511 5.49 -9.00 8.31
C VAL A 511 6.23 -9.28 7.01
N ASN A 512 5.50 -9.81 6.02
CA ASN A 512 6.08 -10.18 4.75
C ASN A 512 5.05 -10.09 3.63
N ALA A 513 5.49 -9.66 2.43
CA ALA A 513 4.59 -9.51 1.28
C ALA A 513 4.06 -10.87 0.76
N ALA A 514 4.82 -11.94 0.93
CA ALA A 514 4.47 -13.29 0.47
C ALA A 514 4.27 -14.27 1.65
N PRO A 515 3.58 -15.39 1.43
CA PRO A 515 3.51 -16.50 2.39
C PRO A 515 4.89 -17.04 2.78
N THR A 516 4.99 -17.51 4.02
CA THR A 516 6.17 -18.14 4.62
C THR A 516 5.78 -19.49 5.23
N PRO A 517 6.72 -20.45 5.36
CA PRO A 517 6.43 -21.74 5.98
C PRO A 517 5.93 -21.66 7.43
N TYR A 518 6.24 -20.56 8.14
CA TYR A 518 5.97 -20.39 9.58
C TYR A 518 4.73 -19.54 9.86
N ASP A 519 3.91 -19.24 8.84
CA ASP A 519 2.76 -18.37 9.02
C ASP A 519 1.72 -18.95 10.01
N ALA A 520 1.59 -20.27 10.06
CA ALA A 520 0.64 -20.95 10.95
C ALA A 520 1.06 -20.92 12.42
N GLU A 521 2.37 -20.81 12.68
CA GLU A 521 2.97 -20.80 14.03
C GLU A 521 3.09 -19.37 14.59
N ALA A 522 2.92 -18.35 13.76
CA ALA A 522 3.06 -16.97 14.15
C ALA A 522 1.85 -16.44 14.94
N ALA A 523 2.11 -15.70 16.02
CA ALA A 523 1.09 -15.00 16.79
C ALA A 523 0.35 -13.94 15.96
N VAL A 524 1.05 -13.36 14.96
CA VAL A 524 0.44 -12.47 13.98
C VAL A 524 1.16 -12.53 12.65
N VAL A 525 0.40 -12.52 11.55
CA VAL A 525 0.93 -12.44 10.18
C VAL A 525 0.29 -11.25 9.47
N ILE A 526 1.13 -10.40 8.88
CA ILE A 526 0.68 -9.24 8.10
C ILE A 526 1.26 -9.33 6.68
N ARG A 527 0.35 -9.41 5.71
CA ARG A 527 0.68 -9.37 4.27
C ARG A 527 0.69 -7.93 3.76
N ALA A 528 1.82 -7.26 3.91
CA ALA A 528 1.96 -5.87 3.50
C ALA A 528 3.44 -5.51 3.25
N ASP A 529 3.64 -4.31 2.71
CA ASP A 529 4.95 -3.65 2.73
C ASP A 529 5.43 -3.47 4.18
N VAL A 530 6.66 -3.89 4.44
CA VAL A 530 7.25 -3.87 5.79
C VAL A 530 7.43 -2.44 6.30
N GLY A 531 7.88 -1.54 5.43
CA GLY A 531 8.11 -0.14 5.79
C GLY A 531 6.82 0.56 6.22
N ALA A 532 5.74 0.33 5.48
CA ALA A 532 4.42 0.86 5.80
C ALA A 532 3.84 0.29 7.11
N VAL A 533 4.16 -0.95 7.47
CA VAL A 533 3.75 -1.52 8.77
C VAL A 533 4.55 -0.91 9.91
N LEU A 534 5.87 -0.78 9.77
CA LEU A 534 6.71 -0.22 10.82
C LEU A 534 6.48 1.29 11.02
N LEU A 535 6.19 2.03 9.95
CA LEU A 535 5.83 3.46 10.07
C LEU A 535 4.53 3.65 10.84
N ASP A 536 3.51 2.85 10.54
CA ASP A 536 2.23 2.85 11.25
C ASP A 536 2.41 2.47 12.72
N LEU A 537 3.31 1.54 13.02
CA LEU A 537 3.64 1.15 14.38
C LEU A 537 4.30 2.28 15.18
N LEU A 538 5.22 3.04 14.56
CA LEU A 538 5.96 4.11 15.23
C LEU A 538 5.20 5.43 15.37
N THR A 539 4.28 5.70 14.45
CA THR A 539 3.49 6.94 14.45
C THR A 539 2.18 6.81 15.22
N ARG A 540 1.84 5.60 15.69
CA ARG A 540 0.69 5.40 16.57
C ARG A 540 0.94 6.06 17.93
N PRO A 541 0.02 6.91 18.43
CA PRO A 541 0.04 7.29 19.83
C PRO A 541 -0.11 6.01 20.66
N GLU A 542 0.71 5.83 21.68
CA GLU A 542 0.65 4.67 22.58
C GLU A 542 -0.79 4.52 23.11
N ALA A 543 -1.50 3.51 22.61
CA ALA A 543 -2.83 3.20 23.09
C ALA A 543 -2.70 2.47 24.43
N ALA A 544 -3.48 2.92 25.43
CA ALA A 544 -3.47 2.36 26.78
C ALA A 544 -3.63 0.82 26.81
N PRO A 545 -3.01 0.11 27.77
CA PRO A 545 -2.79 -1.34 27.68
C PRO A 545 -4.03 -2.27 27.76
N ASP A 546 -5.25 -1.76 27.95
CA ASP A 546 -6.34 -2.55 28.55
C ASP A 546 -7.64 -2.73 27.72
N ALA A 547 -7.62 -2.64 26.40
CA ALA A 547 -8.78 -3.11 25.63
C ALA A 547 -8.74 -4.65 25.50
N PRO A 548 -9.65 -5.41 26.15
CA PRO A 548 -9.61 -6.87 26.09
C PRO A 548 -9.77 -7.37 24.65
N VAL A 549 -8.96 -8.37 24.31
CA VAL A 549 -9.08 -9.11 23.05
C VAL A 549 -10.32 -9.99 23.17
N ALA A 550 -11.43 -9.59 22.55
CA ALA A 550 -12.59 -10.46 22.38
C ALA A 550 -12.14 -11.71 21.59
N ARG A 551 -12.40 -12.88 22.19
CA ARG A 551 -12.08 -14.21 21.65
C ARG A 551 -12.78 -14.47 20.32
#